data_AF-A0A4R8E2Z4-F1
#
_entry.id   AF-A0A4R8E2Z4-F1
#
_cell.length_a   1.000
_cell.length_b   1.000
_cell.length_c   1.000
_cell.angle_alpha   90.00
_cell.angle_beta   90.00
_cell.angle_gamma   90.00
#
_symmetry.space_group_name_H-M   'P 1'
#
loop_
_entity.id
_entity.type
_entity.pdbx_description
1 polymer ?
#
loop_
_entity_poly.entity_id
_entity_poly.type
_entity_poly.pdbx_seq_one_letter_code
_entity_poly.pdbx_strand_id
1 'polypeptide(L)' 'MTFEAGRWEMQGQAGPGFHQRFEATVDSAGGRINGRWLDSADGEVWKTDFDVAYIRTNAEVG' A
#
# COMPACT_ATOMS: atom_id res chain seq x y z
N MET A 1 -9.64 -5.91 0.67
CA MET A 1 -9.09 -4.62 1.13
C MET A 1 -9.66 -4.33 2.50
N THR A 2 -8.84 -3.83 3.42
CA THR A 2 -9.22 -3.33 4.74
C THR A 2 -8.59 -1.95 4.94
N PHE A 3 -9.33 -1.04 5.59
CA PHE A 3 -8.81 0.26 6.00
C PHE A 3 -9.40 0.61 7.37
N GLU A 4 -8.57 0.57 8.41
CA GLU A 4 -9.00 0.77 9.79
C GLU A 4 -7.87 1.36 10.62
N ALA A 5 -8.19 2.32 11.49
CA ALA A 5 -7.24 2.93 12.43
C ALA A 5 -5.93 3.41 11.77
N GLY A 6 -6.00 3.94 10.54
CA GLY A 6 -4.85 4.41 9.79
C GLY A 6 -4.01 3.29 9.14
N ARG A 7 -4.39 2.02 9.23
CA ARG A 7 -3.77 0.90 8.50
C ARG A 7 -4.57 0.59 7.24
N TRP A 8 -3.87 0.49 6.12
CA TRP A 8 -4.43 0.10 4.83
C TRP A 8 -3.81 -1.19 4.35
N GLU A 9 -4.64 -2.20 4.06
CA GLU A 9 -4.19 -3.44 3.44
C GLU A 9 -5.03 -3.80 2.22
N MET A 10 -4.35 -4.26 1.17
CA MET A 10 -4.97 -4.83 -0.02
C MET A 10 -4.22 -6.10 -0.40
N GLN A 11 -4.92 -7.06 -0.99
CA GLN A 11 -4.27 -8.20 -1.62
C GLN A 11 -5.12 -8.68 -2.79
N GLY A 12 -4.47 -9.28 -3.78
CA GLY A 12 -5.12 -9.85 -4.95
C GLY A 12 -4.16 -10.69 -5.79
N GLN A 13 -4.72 -11.47 -6.70
CA GLN A 13 -3.95 -12.20 -7.72
C GLN A 13 -4.16 -11.49 -9.05
N ALA A 14 -3.14 -10.78 -9.52
CA ALA A 14 -3.20 -10.01 -10.76
C ALA A 14 -2.92 -10.88 -12.00
N GLY A 15 -2.39 -12.10 -11.82
CA GLY A 15 -2.25 -13.09 -12.87
C GLY A 15 -1.78 -14.46 -12.36
N PRO A 16 -1.67 -15.47 -13.24
CA PRO A 16 -1.04 -16.74 -12.89
C PRO A 16 0.38 -16.52 -12.37
N GLY A 17 0.68 -17.01 -11.17
CA GLY A 17 2.00 -16.83 -10.55
C GLY A 17 2.33 -15.39 -10.18
N PHE A 18 1.34 -14.49 -10.09
CA PHE A 18 1.55 -13.11 -9.69
C PHE A 18 0.47 -12.65 -8.72
N HIS A 19 0.85 -12.65 -7.45
CA HIS A 19 0.08 -12.14 -6.34
C HIS A 19 0.66 -10.81 -5.89
N GLN A 20 -0.21 -9.86 -5.56
CA GLN A 20 0.17 -8.57 -5.02
C GLN A 20 -0.50 -8.33 -3.67
N ARG A 21 0.26 -7.71 -2.77
CA ARG A 21 -0.23 -7.19 -1.50
C ARG A 21 0.25 -5.75 -1.35
N PHE A 22 -0.59 -4.91 -0.80
CA PHE A 22 -0.25 -3.57 -0.36
C PHE A 22 -0.43 -3.49 1.14
N GLU A 23 0.56 -2.93 1.83
CA GLU A 23 0.52 -2.66 3.26
C GLU A 23 0.95 -1.21 3.48
N ALA A 24 0.15 -0.42 4.19
CA ALA A 24 0.48 0.97 4.47
C ALA A 24 -0.09 1.50 5.79
N THR A 25 0.52 2.59 6.26
CA THR A 25 0.05 3.37 7.39
C THR A 25 -0.12 4.84 7.01
N VAL A 26 -1.21 5.44 7.46
CA VAL A 26 -1.45 6.89 7.42
C VAL A 26 -0.89 7.51 8.69
N ASP A 27 -0.16 8.62 8.56
CA ASP A 27 0.30 9.37 9.72
C ASP A 27 -0.88 9.99 10.50
N SER A 28 -0.63 10.35 11.76
CA SER A 28 -1.67 10.92 12.64
C SER A 28 -2.20 12.27 12.14
N ALA A 29 -1.43 12.99 11.33
CA ALA A 29 -1.82 14.25 10.71
C ALA A 29 -2.66 14.07 9.44
N GLY A 30 -2.77 12.85 8.90
CA GLY A 30 -3.49 12.54 7.65
C GLY A 30 -2.81 13.11 6.38
N GLY A 31 -1.56 13.56 6.50
CA GLY A 31 -0.79 14.22 5.45
C GLY A 31 0.13 13.28 4.68
N ARG A 32 0.45 12.10 5.25
CA ARG A 32 1.37 11.14 4.65
C ARG A 32 0.85 9.71 4.76
N ILE A 33 0.98 8.96 3.68
CA ILE A 33 0.82 7.50 3.68
C ILE A 33 2.18 6.91 3.33
N ASN A 34 2.71 6.07 4.21
CA ASN A 34 3.88 5.25 3.91
C ASN A 34 3.39 3.82 3.65
N GLY A 35 3.68 3.31 2.47
CA GLY A 35 3.26 1.97 2.06
C GLY A 35 4.34 1.21 1.32
N ARG A 36 4.06 -0.07 1.11
CA ARG A 36 4.87 -0.96 0.29
C ARG A 36 3.98 -1.88 -0.50
N TRP A 37 4.38 -2.14 -1.74
CA TRP A 37 3.85 -3.23 -2.53
C TRP A 37 4.76 -4.44 -2.35
N LEU A 38 4.12 -5.60 -2.13
CA LEU A 38 4.78 -6.89 -2.08
C LEU A 38 4.28 -7.73 -3.24
N ASP A 39 5.18 -8.48 -3.85
CA ASP A 39 4.85 -9.51 -4.81
C ASP A 39 5.11 -10.91 -4.23
N SER A 40 4.36 -11.87 -4.75
CA SER A 40 4.55 -13.28 -4.45
C SER A 40 4.22 -14.11 -5.69
N ALA A 41 5.07 -15.10 -5.96
CA ALA A 41 4.87 -16.04 -7.06
C ALA A 41 3.85 -17.15 -6.71
N ASP A 42 3.69 -17.44 -5.43
CA ASP A 42 2.87 -18.55 -4.91
C ASP A 42 1.72 -18.09 -3.98
N GLY A 43 1.70 -16.81 -3.61
CA GLY A 43 0.76 -16.25 -2.64
C GLY A 43 1.13 -16.49 -1.17
N GLU A 44 2.24 -17.19 -0.91
CA GLU A 44 2.68 -17.59 0.43
C GLU A 44 3.97 -16.87 0.85
N VAL A 45 4.96 -16.82 -0.04
CA VAL A 45 6.23 -16.13 0.20
C VAL A 45 6.18 -14.74 -0.42
N TRP A 46 6.22 -13.73 0.43
CA TRP A 46 6.10 -12.33 0.04
C TRP A 46 7.45 -11.62 0.14
N LYS A 47 7.79 -10.86 -0.90
CA LYS A 47 8.94 -9.95 -0.90
C LYS A 47 8.46 -8.55 -1.24
N THR A 48 9.17 -7.53 -0.74
CA THR A 48 8.91 -6.16 -1.17
C THR A 48 9.32 -6.00 -2.63
N ASP A 49 8.38 -5.51 -3.44
CA ASP A 49 8.64 -5.07 -4.81
C ASP A 49 9.19 -3.63 -4.77
N PHE A 50 8.41 -2.71 -4.19
CA PHE A 50 8.84 -1.34 -3.96
C PHE A 50 8.10 -0.66 -2.80
N ASP A 51 8.77 0.33 -2.20
CA ASP A 51 8.17 1.24 -1.23
C ASP A 51 7.54 2.46 -1.94
N VAL A 52 6.47 2.99 -1.36
CA VAL A 52 5.78 4.18 -1.89
C VAL A 52 5.37 5.11 -0.75
N ALA A 53 5.54 6.41 -0.96
CA ALA A 53 5.04 7.44 -0.06
C ALA A 53 4.08 8.36 -0.82
N TYR A 54 2.85 8.49 -0.32
CA TYR A 54 1.90 9.49 -0.79
C TYR A 54 1.93 10.68 0.14
N ILE A 55 2.10 11.87 -0.41
CA ILE A 55 2.10 13.14 0.33
C ILE A 55 0.91 13.95 -0.13
N ARG A 56 0.06 14.34 0.83
CA ARG A 56 -1.01 15.29 0.58
C ARG A 56 -0.38 16.64 0.27
N THR A 57 -0.52 17.08 -0.97
CA THR A 57 -0.17 18.44 -1.38
C THR A 57 -1.47 19.24 -1.31
N ASN A 58 -1.56 20.21 -0.41
CA ASN A 58 -2.72 21.11 -0.37
C ASN A 58 -2.75 21.89 -1.70
N ALA A 59 -3.54 21.44 -2.67
CA ALA A 59 -3.86 22.20 -3.87
C ALA A 59 -5.15 22.99 -3.62
N GLU A 60 -5.10 23.94 -2.69
CA GLU A 60 -5.87 25.18 -2.86
C GLU A 60 -4.87 26.20 -3.40
N VAL A 61 -4.82 26.30 -4.73
CA VAL A 61 -4.34 27.51 -5.37
C VAL A 61 -5.45 28.52 -5.16
N GLY A 62 -5.19 29.52 -4.32
CA GLY A 62 -6.12 30.63 -4.07
C GLY A 62 -6.42 31.44 -5.32
#